data_AF-A0A953TFZ1-F1
#
_entry.id   AF-A0A953TFZ1-F1
#
_cell.length_a   1.000
_cell.length_b   1.000
_cell.length_c   1.000
_cell.angle_alpha   90.00
_cell.angle_beta   90.00
_cell.angle_gamma   90.00
#
_symmetry.space_group_name_H-M   'P 1'
#
loop_
_entity.id
_entity.type
_entity.pdbx_description
1 polymer ?
#
loop_
_entity_poly.entity_id
_entity_poly.type
_entity_poly.pdbx_seq_one_letter_code
_entity_poly.pdbx_strand_id
1 'polypeptide(L)'
;MSPNMDAREKLLIEAAQKDPARFTELYEDNFERVYAFVARRVRERSDAEDVTAEVFHQALANLKNFEWRGVPFAAWLYRIASNAIADRWHRAAKERGNASADDPPDDAVSVNPEQIEDRARLFRLVTTLPADQRRVIEMRFAEEKSIREIANELKRTPGAVKQLQFRGIQNLRAKLDKTTERKPSKK
;
A
#
# COMPACT_ATOMS: atom_id res chain seq x y z
N MET A 1 13.93 -8.16 10.10
CA MET A 1 14.59 -7.36 9.05
C MET A 1 16.07 -7.34 9.37
N SER A 2 16.93 -7.89 8.51
CA SER A 2 18.37 -7.90 8.75
C SER A 2 18.95 -6.52 8.41
N PRO A 3 19.75 -5.89 9.30
CA PRO A 3 20.22 -4.51 9.14
C PRO A 3 20.99 -4.21 7.85
N ASN A 4 21.50 -5.25 7.17
CA ASN A 4 22.30 -5.14 5.96
C ASN A 4 21.45 -4.91 4.68
N MET A 5 20.18 -5.36 4.66
CA MET A 5 19.32 -5.21 3.47
C MET A 5 18.80 -3.78 3.31
N ASP A 6 18.45 -3.11 4.42
CA ASP A 6 17.98 -1.73 4.41
C ASP A 6 19.07 -0.74 3.95
N ALA A 7 20.34 -1.05 4.26
CA ALA A 7 21.49 -0.25 3.83
C ALA A 7 21.74 -0.36 2.31
N ARG A 8 21.65 -1.57 1.74
CA ARG A 8 21.78 -1.78 0.28
C ARG A 8 20.65 -1.10 -0.47
N GLU A 9 19.39 -1.30 -0.04
CA GLU A 9 18.22 -0.70 -0.70
C GLU A 9 18.34 0.83 -0.73
N LYS A 10 18.79 1.44 0.39
CA LYS A 10 19.04 2.88 0.46
C LYS A 10 20.10 3.35 -0.54
N LEU A 11 21.23 2.63 -0.68
CA LEU A 11 22.28 2.99 -1.63
C LEU A 11 21.80 2.92 -3.09
N LEU A 12 20.99 1.92 -3.44
CA LEU A 12 20.41 1.80 -4.77
C LEU A 12 19.48 2.98 -5.08
N ILE A 13 18.68 3.40 -4.11
CA ILE A 13 17.82 4.58 -4.25
C ILE A 13 18.65 5.84 -4.47
N GLU A 14 19.66 6.10 -3.64
CA GLU A 14 20.53 7.27 -3.79
C GLU A 14 21.29 7.29 -5.12
N ALA A 15 21.70 6.12 -5.63
CA ALA A 15 22.32 5.97 -6.94
C ALA A 15 21.32 6.30 -8.06
N ALA A 16 20.12 5.71 -8.02
CA ALA A 16 19.08 5.92 -9.03
C ALA A 16 18.49 7.34 -9.02
N GLN A 17 18.56 8.06 -7.89
CA GLN A 17 18.23 9.48 -7.81
C GLN A 17 19.22 10.38 -8.59
N LYS A 18 20.49 9.99 -8.63
CA LYS A 18 21.56 10.70 -9.35
C LYS A 18 21.62 10.31 -10.82
N ASP A 19 21.42 9.02 -11.11
CA ASP A 19 21.46 8.43 -12.45
C ASP A 19 20.24 7.51 -12.65
N PRO A 20 19.22 7.95 -13.42
CA PRO A 20 18.04 7.14 -13.71
C PRO A 20 18.33 5.76 -14.32
N ALA A 21 19.47 5.58 -14.99
CA ALA A 21 19.87 4.28 -15.55
C ALA A 21 20.17 3.23 -14.45
N ARG A 22 20.41 3.66 -13.21
CA ARG A 22 20.62 2.78 -12.05
C ARG A 22 19.31 2.27 -11.44
N PHE A 23 18.16 2.66 -11.98
CA PHE A 23 16.86 2.19 -11.50
C PHE A 23 16.60 0.71 -11.77
N THR A 24 17.30 0.09 -12.72
CA THR A 24 17.10 -1.31 -13.12
C THR A 24 17.18 -2.28 -11.95
N GLU A 25 18.13 -2.12 -11.03
CA GLU A 25 18.25 -3.00 -9.85
C GLU A 25 17.05 -2.86 -8.91
N LEU A 26 16.53 -1.64 -8.73
CA LEU A 26 15.31 -1.41 -7.93
C LEU A 26 14.08 -2.01 -8.60
N TYR A 27 14.02 -1.98 -9.93
CA TYR A 27 12.97 -2.63 -10.71
C TYR A 27 13.03 -4.14 -10.53
N GLU A 28 14.18 -4.77 -10.78
CA GLU A 28 14.36 -6.22 -10.68
C GLU A 28 14.05 -6.75 -9.27
N ASP A 29 14.53 -6.07 -8.22
CA ASP A 29 14.28 -6.46 -6.84
C ASP A 29 12.78 -6.40 -6.44
N ASN A 30 11.98 -5.60 -7.16
CA ASN A 30 10.59 -5.31 -6.79
C ASN A 30 9.54 -5.72 -7.82
N PHE A 31 9.92 -6.14 -9.03
CA PHE A 31 8.97 -6.39 -10.11
C PHE A 31 7.95 -7.46 -9.73
N GLU A 32 8.41 -8.66 -9.35
CA GLU A 32 7.52 -9.80 -9.05
C GLU A 32 6.52 -9.47 -7.93
N ARG A 33 6.98 -8.81 -6.86
CA ARG A 33 6.13 -8.47 -5.72
C ARG A 33 5.10 -7.39 -6.05
N VAL A 34 5.42 -6.44 -6.93
CA VAL A 34 4.48 -5.41 -7.38
C VAL A 34 3.48 -6.02 -8.37
N TYR A 35 3.96 -6.79 -9.35
CA TYR A 35 3.11 -7.49 -10.30
C TYR A 35 2.11 -8.41 -9.58
N ALA A 36 2.56 -9.24 -8.65
CA ALA A 36 1.69 -10.11 -7.88
C ALA A 36 0.69 -9.32 -7.01
N PHE A 37 1.07 -8.16 -6.49
CA PHE A 37 0.16 -7.29 -5.75
C PHE A 37 -0.96 -6.74 -6.63
N VAL A 38 -0.62 -6.29 -7.84
CA VAL A 38 -1.55 -5.75 -8.84
C VAL A 38 -2.44 -6.84 -9.41
N ALA A 39 -1.87 -7.96 -9.84
CA ALA A 39 -2.59 -9.08 -10.48
C ALA A 39 -3.69 -9.67 -9.58
N ARG A 40 -3.54 -9.58 -8.26
CA ARG A 40 -4.57 -9.98 -7.28
C ARG A 40 -5.75 -9.01 -7.15
N ARG A 41 -5.70 -7.86 -7.82
CA ARG A 41 -6.66 -6.73 -7.67
C ARG A 41 -7.27 -6.29 -9.00
N VAL A 42 -6.84 -6.88 -10.10
CA VAL A 42 -7.35 -6.57 -11.44
C VAL A 42 -7.83 -7.86 -12.10
N ARG A 43 -8.85 -7.77 -12.96
CA ARG A 43 -9.54 -8.94 -13.52
C ARG A 43 -8.73 -9.62 -14.63
N GLU A 44 -8.05 -8.83 -15.45
CA GLU A 44 -7.32 -9.33 -16.62
C GLU A 44 -5.81 -9.23 -16.45
N ARG A 45 -5.08 -10.14 -17.09
CA ARG A 45 -3.62 -10.15 -17.09
C ARG A 45 -3.03 -8.92 -17.78
N SER A 46 -3.61 -8.49 -18.89
CA SER A 46 -3.29 -7.25 -19.60
C SER A 46 -3.32 -6.05 -18.67
N ASP A 47 -4.38 -5.95 -17.87
CA ASP A 47 -4.52 -4.88 -16.87
C ASP A 47 -3.40 -4.91 -15.82
N ALA A 48 -2.99 -6.11 -15.40
CA ALA A 48 -1.92 -6.27 -14.44
C ALA A 48 -0.57 -5.82 -15.00
N GLU A 49 -0.30 -6.15 -16.26
CA GLU A 49 0.90 -5.75 -16.98
C GLU A 49 0.93 -4.22 -17.16
N ASP A 50 -0.16 -3.62 -17.63
CA ASP A 50 -0.29 -2.17 -17.83
C ASP A 50 -0.12 -1.38 -16.53
N VAL A 51 -0.84 -1.78 -15.47
CA VAL A 51 -0.76 -1.10 -14.18
C VAL A 51 0.63 -1.26 -13.57
N THR A 52 1.26 -2.43 -13.71
CA THR A 52 2.62 -2.63 -13.21
C THR A 52 3.61 -1.73 -13.95
N ALA A 53 3.50 -1.62 -15.27
CA ALA A 53 4.32 -0.72 -16.07
C ALA A 53 4.14 0.74 -15.63
N GLU A 54 2.89 1.18 -15.43
CA GLU A 54 2.57 2.52 -14.94
C GLU A 54 3.17 2.78 -13.55
N VAL A 55 3.14 1.80 -12.64
CA VAL A 55 3.74 1.93 -11.30
C VAL A 55 5.23 2.22 -11.38
N PHE A 56 5.97 1.44 -12.18
CA PHE A 56 7.42 1.63 -12.30
C PHE A 56 7.77 2.90 -13.09
N HIS A 57 6.95 3.28 -14.07
CA HIS A 57 7.09 4.56 -14.76
C HIS A 57 6.91 5.75 -13.80
N GLN A 58 5.85 5.75 -13.00
CA GLN A 58 5.63 6.77 -11.97
C GLN A 58 6.71 6.75 -10.89
N ALA A 59 7.18 5.58 -10.48
CA ALA A 59 8.25 5.44 -9.50
C ALA A 59 9.54 6.08 -10.03
N LEU A 60 9.95 5.77 -11.26
CA LEU A 60 11.12 6.38 -11.88
C LEU A 60 10.99 7.91 -11.98
N ALA A 61 9.84 8.40 -12.44
CA ALA A 61 9.58 9.84 -12.59
C ALA A 61 9.63 10.61 -11.26
N ASN A 62 9.18 9.98 -10.17
CA ASN A 62 9.08 10.62 -8.85
C ASN A 62 10.24 10.29 -7.91
N LEU A 63 11.17 9.42 -8.33
CA LEU A 63 12.23 8.92 -7.47
C LEU A 63 13.12 10.03 -6.90
N LYS A 64 13.35 11.10 -7.67
CA LYS A 64 14.13 12.27 -7.22
C LYS A 64 13.56 12.92 -5.96
N ASN A 65 12.26 12.83 -5.74
CA ASN A 65 11.56 13.40 -4.59
C ASN A 65 11.30 12.36 -3.48
N PHE A 66 11.74 11.12 -3.66
CA PHE A 66 11.59 10.08 -2.66
C PHE A 66 12.51 10.35 -1.46
N GLU A 67 11.95 10.26 -0.27
CA GLU A 67 12.69 10.38 0.98
C GLU A 67 12.65 9.05 1.73
N TRP A 68 13.82 8.53 2.08
CA TRP A 68 13.92 7.36 2.94
C TRP A 68 13.52 7.73 4.37
N ARG A 69 12.41 7.15 4.85
CA ARG A 69 11.85 7.41 6.20
C ARG A 69 11.86 6.17 7.10
N GLY A 70 12.78 5.24 6.85
CA GLY A 70 12.86 3.97 7.60
C GLY A 70 11.73 2.99 7.25
N VAL A 71 11.16 3.11 6.06
CA VAL A 71 10.20 2.15 5.52
C VAL A 71 10.75 1.58 4.21
N PRO A 72 10.52 0.28 3.92
CA PRO A 72 11.02 -0.33 2.70
C PRO A 72 10.51 0.37 1.44
N PHE A 73 11.35 0.41 0.40
CA PHE A 73 11.00 0.99 -0.89
C PHE A 73 9.73 0.38 -1.50
N ALA A 74 9.55 -0.94 -1.32
CA ALA A 74 8.36 -1.67 -1.74
C ALA A 74 7.05 -1.06 -1.20
N ALA A 75 7.06 -0.49 0.01
CA ALA A 75 5.87 0.14 0.58
C ALA A 75 5.46 1.42 -0.18
N TRP A 76 6.44 2.14 -0.72
CA TRP A 76 6.20 3.29 -1.60
C TRP A 76 5.67 2.85 -2.96
N LEU A 77 6.23 1.78 -3.56
CA LEU A 77 5.72 1.18 -4.80
C LEU A 77 4.27 0.70 -4.65
N TYR A 78 3.92 0.05 -3.53
CA TYR A 78 2.53 -0.35 -3.27
C TYR A 78 1.58 0.83 -3.15
N ARG A 79 2.04 1.97 -2.62
CA ARG A 79 1.23 3.18 -2.59
C ARG A 79 0.96 3.71 -4.01
N ILE A 80 1.96 3.69 -4.88
CA ILE A 80 1.81 4.06 -6.29
C ILE A 80 0.82 3.09 -6.95
N ALA A 81 0.98 1.78 -6.75
CA ALA A 81 0.09 0.75 -7.29
C ALA A 81 -1.36 0.91 -6.86
N SER A 82 -1.62 1.11 -5.56
CA SER A 82 -2.98 1.35 -5.06
C SER A 82 -3.61 2.59 -5.70
N ASN A 83 -2.85 3.67 -5.89
CA ASN A 83 -3.39 4.86 -6.55
C ASN A 83 -3.69 4.60 -8.04
N ALA A 84 -2.80 3.91 -8.75
CA ALA A 84 -3.00 3.57 -10.17
C ALA A 84 -4.23 2.67 -10.38
N ILE A 85 -4.45 1.69 -9.50
CA ILE A 85 -5.62 0.81 -9.52
C ILE A 85 -6.90 1.62 -9.27
N ALA A 86 -6.93 2.44 -8.20
CA ALA A 86 -8.09 3.27 -7.88
C ALA A 86 -8.44 4.23 -9.03
N ASP A 87 -7.45 4.91 -9.60
CA ASP A 87 -7.65 5.81 -10.75
C ASP A 87 -8.22 5.09 -11.97
N ARG A 88 -7.85 3.82 -12.17
CA ARG A 88 -8.40 2.99 -13.25
C ARG A 88 -9.85 2.62 -12.98
N TRP A 89 -10.19 2.23 -11.76
CA TRP A 89 -11.55 1.89 -11.36
C TRP A 89 -12.48 3.10 -11.48
N HIS A 90 -12.02 4.27 -11.06
CA HIS A 90 -12.77 5.53 -11.22
C HIS A 90 -13.01 5.87 -12.71
N ARG A 91 -12.00 5.71 -13.57
CA ARG A 91 -12.16 5.93 -15.02
C ARG A 91 -13.14 4.95 -15.62
N ALA A 92 -13.01 3.66 -15.31
CA ALA A 92 -13.88 2.62 -15.82
C ALA A 92 -15.34 2.75 -15.31
N ALA A 93 -15.56 3.29 -14.10
CA ALA A 93 -16.88 3.59 -13.57
C ALA A 93 -17.50 4.83 -14.25
N LYS A 94 -16.69 5.84 -14.57
CA LYS A 94 -17.13 7.05 -15.28
C LYS A 94 -17.50 6.77 -16.74
N GLU A 95 -16.74 5.90 -17.40
CA GLU A 95 -17.00 5.46 -18.78
C GLU A 95 -18.22 4.53 -18.89
N ARG A 96 -18.50 3.75 -17.84
CA ARG A 96 -19.61 2.79 -17.82
C ARG A 96 -20.97 3.33 -17.39
N GLY A 97 -21.07 4.62 -17.02
CA GLY A 97 -22.36 5.26 -16.74
C GLY A 97 -23.30 4.43 -15.87
N ASN A 98 -23.04 4.37 -14.56
CA ASN A 98 -24.01 3.90 -13.56
C ASN A 98 -24.49 2.43 -13.69
N ALA A 99 -23.61 1.49 -14.03
CA ALA A 99 -23.85 0.06 -13.83
C ALA A 99 -23.12 -0.41 -12.56
N SER A 100 -23.90 -0.93 -11.61
CA SER A 100 -23.62 -1.54 -10.31
C SER A 100 -22.16 -1.78 -9.93
N ALA A 101 -21.84 -1.41 -8.68
CA ALA A 101 -20.69 -1.87 -7.93
C ALA A 101 -20.70 -3.40 -7.84
N ASP A 102 -20.04 -4.02 -8.81
CA ASP A 102 -19.70 -5.43 -8.78
C ASP A 102 -18.59 -5.59 -7.73
N ASP A 103 -18.87 -6.41 -6.73
CA ASP A 103 -17.99 -6.73 -5.59
C ASP A 103 -16.52 -6.98 -6.03
N PRO A 104 -15.53 -6.66 -5.18
CA PRO A 104 -14.18 -7.16 -5.40
C PRO A 104 -14.21 -8.69 -5.45
N PRO A 105 -13.47 -9.33 -6.38
CA PRO A 105 -13.51 -10.78 -6.52
C PRO A 105 -12.98 -11.46 -5.26
N ASP A 106 -13.86 -12.27 -4.65
CA ASP A 106 -13.52 -13.28 -3.66
C ASP A 106 -12.90 -14.48 -4.41
N ASP A 107 -11.70 -14.29 -4.95
CA ASP A 107 -10.94 -15.39 -5.56
C ASP A 107 -9.98 -15.99 -4.54
N ALA A 108 -10.25 -17.26 -4.21
CA ALA A 108 -9.48 -18.11 -3.32
C ALA A 108 -8.04 -18.31 -3.84
N VAL A 109 -7.17 -17.34 -3.60
CA VAL A 109 -5.72 -17.52 -3.70
C VAL A 109 -5.30 -18.43 -2.55
N SER A 110 -4.56 -19.52 -2.85
CA SER A 110 -3.94 -20.42 -1.84
C SER A 110 -3.42 -19.61 -0.65
N VAL A 111 -4.23 -19.54 0.41
CA VAL A 111 -3.99 -18.61 1.49
C VAL A 111 -2.94 -19.28 2.37
N ASN A 112 -1.72 -18.77 2.33
CA ASN A 112 -0.71 -19.20 3.29
C ASN A 112 -1.30 -18.98 4.70
N PRO A 113 -1.39 -20.01 5.56
CA PRO A 113 -1.94 -19.89 6.91
C PRO A 113 -1.33 -18.73 7.71
N GLU A 114 -0.04 -18.45 7.50
CA GLU A 114 0.66 -17.32 8.12
C GLU A 114 0.10 -15.96 7.65
N GLN A 115 -0.29 -15.84 6.38
CA GLN A 115 -0.91 -14.63 5.84
C GLN A 115 -2.34 -14.42 6.35
N ILE A 116 -3.08 -15.50 6.63
CA ILE A 116 -4.39 -15.40 7.30
C ILE A 116 -4.20 -14.88 8.72
N GLU A 117 -3.24 -15.45 9.45
CA GLU A 117 -2.97 -15.08 10.83
C GLU A 117 -2.53 -13.61 10.94
N ASP A 118 -1.65 -13.16 10.03
CA ASP A 118 -1.21 -11.77 9.96
C ASP A 118 -2.34 -10.81 9.60
N ARG A 119 -3.21 -11.19 8.64
CA ARG A 119 -4.40 -10.39 8.28
C ARG A 119 -5.39 -10.29 9.43
N ALA A 120 -5.72 -11.42 10.06
CA ALA A 120 -6.62 -11.45 11.21
C ALA A 120 -6.06 -10.64 12.39
N ARG A 121 -4.73 -10.70 12.60
CA ARG A 121 -4.04 -9.90 13.61
C ARG A 121 -4.10 -8.41 13.29
N LEU A 122 -3.83 -8.00 12.05
CA LEU A 122 -3.95 -6.60 11.64
C LEU A 122 -5.38 -6.09 11.82
N PHE A 123 -6.38 -6.89 11.44
CA PHE A 123 -7.78 -6.56 11.62
C PHE A 123 -8.13 -6.31 13.09
N ARG A 124 -7.70 -7.20 14.00
CA ARG A 124 -7.86 -6.99 15.46
C ARG A 124 -7.16 -5.73 15.97
N LEU A 125 -6.03 -5.35 15.39
CA LEU A 125 -5.35 -4.11 15.78
C LEU A 125 -6.12 -2.86 15.30
N VAL A 126 -6.69 -2.91 14.09
CA VAL A 126 -7.52 -1.83 13.55
C VAL A 126 -8.77 -1.62 14.41
N THR A 127 -9.43 -2.68 14.88
CA THR A 127 -10.63 -2.56 15.73
C THR A 127 -10.34 -1.87 17.06
N THR A 128 -9.09 -1.94 17.56
CA THR A 128 -8.65 -1.30 18.81
C THR A 128 -8.25 0.16 18.67
N LEU A 129 -8.32 0.75 17.46
CA LEU A 129 -8.08 2.18 17.27
C LEU A 129 -9.26 3.02 17.79
N PRO A 130 -9.02 4.28 18.22
CA PRO A 130 -10.08 5.25 18.45
C PRO A 130 -11.01 5.34 17.23
N ALA A 131 -12.32 5.49 17.47
CA ALA A 131 -13.36 5.38 16.44
C ALA A 131 -13.09 6.23 15.18
N ASP A 132 -12.72 7.50 15.37
CA ASP A 132 -12.40 8.41 14.25
C ASP A 132 -11.17 7.97 13.44
N GLN A 133 -10.15 7.43 14.11
CA GLN A 133 -8.96 6.93 13.43
C GLN A 133 -9.29 5.64 12.69
N ARG A 134 -10.00 4.72 13.34
CA ARG A 134 -10.46 3.46 12.73
C ARG A 134 -11.27 3.73 11.47
N ARG A 135 -12.27 4.61 11.56
CA ARG A 135 -13.13 4.95 10.42
C ARG A 135 -12.34 5.51 9.25
N VAL A 136 -11.38 6.42 9.50
CA VAL A 136 -10.50 6.96 8.46
C VAL A 136 -9.60 5.88 7.85
N ILE A 137 -9.09 4.94 8.66
CA ILE A 137 -8.26 3.82 8.17
C ILE A 137 -9.09 2.86 7.32
N GLU A 138 -10.28 2.46 7.76
CA GLU A 138 -11.20 1.60 7.01
C GLU A 138 -11.59 2.25 5.68
N MET A 139 -12.05 3.50 5.70
CA MET A 139 -12.43 4.20 4.47
C MET A 139 -11.25 4.39 3.52
N ARG A 140 -10.03 4.60 4.04
CA ARG A 140 -8.86 4.82 3.20
C ARG A 140 -8.30 3.55 2.58
N PHE A 141 -8.33 2.43 3.31
CA PHE A 141 -7.57 1.23 2.94
C PHE A 141 -8.45 0.00 2.66
N ALA A 142 -9.68 -0.04 3.17
CA ALA A 142 -10.65 -1.09 2.84
C ALA A 142 -11.66 -0.61 1.78
N GLU A 143 -12.13 0.63 1.89
CA GLU A 143 -13.06 1.24 0.91
C GLU A 143 -12.32 2.03 -0.19
N GLU A 144 -10.98 2.09 -0.15
CA GLU A 144 -10.08 2.78 -1.11
C GLU A 144 -10.37 4.28 -1.38
N LYS A 145 -11.20 4.94 -0.57
CA LYS A 145 -11.60 6.34 -0.76
C LYS A 145 -10.41 7.30 -0.67
N SER A 146 -10.43 8.36 -1.48
CA SER A 146 -9.46 9.45 -1.42
C SER A 146 -9.64 10.29 -0.14
N ILE A 147 -8.58 11.01 0.24
CA ILE A 147 -8.64 11.94 1.40
C ILE A 147 -9.76 12.98 1.22
N ARG A 148 -10.03 13.42 -0.03
CA ARG A 148 -11.09 14.40 -0.32
C ARG A 148 -12.47 13.79 -0.13
N GLU A 149 -12.70 12.57 -0.61
CA GLU A 149 -13.98 11.86 -0.42
C GLU A 149 -14.25 11.60 1.07
N ILE A 150 -13.23 11.12 1.80
CA ILE A 150 -13.33 10.91 3.25
C ILE A 150 -13.61 12.24 3.97
N ALA A 151 -12.95 13.33 3.57
CA ALA A 151 -13.18 14.66 4.14
C ALA A 151 -14.63 15.12 3.91
N ASN A 152 -15.15 14.94 2.69
CA ASN A 152 -16.52 15.29 2.34
C ASN A 152 -17.54 14.44 3.12
N GLU A 153 -17.35 13.12 3.17
CA GLU A 153 -18.26 12.19 3.83
C GLU A 153 -18.28 12.38 5.35
N LEU A 154 -17.12 12.60 5.97
CA LEU A 154 -17.02 12.85 7.40
C LEU A 154 -17.29 14.30 7.79
N LYS A 155 -17.57 15.19 6.82
CA LYS A 155 -17.71 16.65 7.01
C LYS A 155 -16.54 17.26 7.78
N ARG A 156 -15.31 16.87 7.42
CA ARG A 156 -14.05 17.35 7.99
C ARG A 156 -13.16 17.97 6.92
N THR A 157 -12.14 18.71 7.33
CA THR A 157 -11.15 19.22 6.37
C THR A 157 -10.19 18.11 5.91
N PRO A 158 -9.62 18.18 4.69
CA PRO A 158 -8.60 17.24 4.23
C PRO A 158 -7.38 17.17 5.18
N GLY A 159 -7.03 18.27 5.83
CA GLY A 159 -5.96 18.31 6.84
C GLY A 159 -6.30 17.48 8.08
N ALA A 160 -7.54 17.58 8.58
CA ALA A 160 -8.01 16.77 9.70
C ALA A 160 -8.00 15.27 9.37
N VAL A 161 -8.42 14.89 8.15
CA VAL A 161 -8.38 13.49 7.69
C VAL A 161 -6.95 12.97 7.60
N LYS A 162 -6.02 13.75 7.03
CA LYS A 162 -4.58 13.40 7.00
C LYS A 162 -4.02 13.18 8.42
N GLN A 163 -4.40 14.03 9.37
CA GLN A 163 -3.94 13.91 10.76
C GLN A 163 -4.49 12.66 11.44
N LEU A 164 -5.77 12.34 11.23
CA LEU A 164 -6.39 11.12 11.77
C LEU A 164 -5.76 9.87 11.17
N GLN A 165 -5.54 9.85 9.85
CA GLN A 165 -4.86 8.77 9.16
C GLN A 165 -3.44 8.57 9.72
N PHE A 166 -2.68 9.66 9.86
CA PHE A 166 -1.32 9.60 10.39
C PHE A 166 -1.28 9.02 11.81
N ARG A 167 -2.15 9.51 12.71
CA ARG A 167 -2.26 9.00 14.09
C ARG A 167 -2.71 7.53 14.13
N GLY A 168 -3.66 7.16 13.28
CA GLY A 168 -4.11 5.76 13.14
C GLY A 168 -2.95 4.83 12.76
N ILE A 169 -2.15 5.20 11.76
CA ILE A 169 -0.99 4.43 11.32
C ILE A 169 0.08 4.35 12.43
N GLN A 170 0.38 5.46 13.11
CA GLN A 170 1.35 5.45 14.22
C GLN A 170 0.91 4.52 15.36
N ASN A 171 -0.38 4.55 15.73
CA ASN A 171 -0.94 3.68 16.76
C ASN A 171 -0.88 2.20 16.36
N LEU A 172 -1.17 1.88 15.09
CA LEU A 172 -1.04 0.52 14.58
C LEU A 172 0.41 0.03 14.64
N ARG A 173 1.38 0.85 14.22
CA ARG A 173 2.82 0.51 14.30
C ARG A 173 3.25 0.21 15.73
N ALA A 174 2.95 1.12 16.66
CA ALA A 174 3.31 0.94 18.07
C ALA A 174 2.72 -0.33 18.70
N LYS A 175 1.50 -0.73 18.28
CA LYS A 175 0.87 -1.99 18.75
C LYS A 175 1.47 -3.21 18.07
N LEU A 176 1.89 -3.10 16.81
CA LEU A 176 2.58 -4.17 16.10
C LEU A 176 3.91 -4.47 16.80
N ASP A 177 4.71 -3.45 17.10
CA ASP A 177 6.05 -3.56 17.72
C ASP A 177 5.99 -4.21 19.11
N LYS A 178 5.09 -3.74 19.98
CA LYS A 178 4.87 -4.31 21.33
C LYS A 178 4.46 -5.78 21.34
N THR A 179 3.91 -6.27 20.24
CA THR A 179 3.47 -7.65 20.11
C THR A 179 4.59 -8.53 19.54
N THR A 180 5.48 -7.96 18.71
CA THR A 180 6.67 -8.67 18.17
C THR A 180 7.69 -8.99 19.28
N GLU A 181 7.80 -8.14 20.30
CA GLU A 181 8.64 -8.36 21.49
C GLU A 181 8.15 -9.48 22.43
N ARG A 182 6.90 -9.96 22.26
CA ARG A 182 6.29 -10.97 23.14
C ARG A 182 6.43 -12.43 22.68
N LYS A 183 7.18 -12.73 21.61
CA LYS A 183 7.58 -14.12 21.30
C LYS A 183 8.90 -14.43 22.01
N PRO A 184 8.91 -15.07 23.21
CA PRO A 184 10.14 -15.71 23.68
C PRO A 184 10.43 -16.90 22.78
N SER A 185 11.71 -17.05 22.43
CA SER A 185 12.26 -18.26 21.80
C SER A 185 11.77 -19.50 22.53
N LYS A 186 11.01 -20.36 21.85
CA LYS A 186 10.89 -21.75 22.27
C LYS A 186 12.25 -22.39 22.01
N LYS A 187 12.97 -22.68 23.10
CA LYS A 187 14.00 -23.72 23.16
C LYS A 187 13.39 -25.08 22.88
#